data_AF-A0A838LCF4-F1
#
_entry.id   AF-A0A838LCF4-F1
#
_cell.length_a   1.000
_cell.length_b   1.000
_cell.length_c   1.000
_cell.angle_alpha   90.00
_cell.angle_beta   90.00
_cell.angle_gamma   90.00
#
_symmetry.space_group_name_H-M   'P 1'
#
loop_
_entity.id
_entity.type
_entity.pdbx_description
1 polymer ?
#
loop_
_entity_poly.entity_id
_entity_poly.type
_entity_poly.pdbx_seq_one_letter_code
_entity_poly.pdbx_strand_id
1 'polypeptide(L)'
;MSQERPAAVAAVWLTRAQLVLLLVAALLAVVLDDELADAWQSGRPDADSVEPPSIVPVVVVMLAVIGLLLFVLLEFFRSRHGWARVAITVTLVLLALGTLATLRIGPPALFVVVSVLSLALDVAIIGALWRRDTTGYLREADRSHDVRAGS
;
A
#
# COMPACT_ATOMS: atom_id res chain seq x y z
N MET A 1 23.44 -6.19 -20.43
CA MET A 1 22.48 -5.09 -20.18
C MET A 1 21.10 -5.71 -20.17
N SER A 2 20.53 -5.91 -18.99
CA SER A 2 19.26 -6.64 -18.79
C SER A 2 18.11 -5.91 -19.46
N GLN A 3 17.38 -6.61 -20.32
CA GLN A 3 16.13 -6.14 -20.92
C GLN A 3 15.09 -5.99 -19.79
N GLU A 4 15.06 -4.83 -19.15
CA GLU A 4 14.06 -4.52 -18.12
C GLU A 4 12.67 -4.58 -18.77
N ARG A 5 11.87 -5.55 -18.36
CA ARG A 5 10.52 -5.71 -18.90
C ARG A 5 9.66 -4.53 -18.40
N PRO A 6 8.97 -3.79 -19.29
CA PRO A 6 8.31 -2.53 -18.96
C PRO A 6 7.29 -2.65 -17.82
N ALA A 7 6.65 -3.81 -17.67
CA ALA A 7 5.68 -4.08 -16.60
C ALA A 7 6.33 -4.16 -15.21
N ALA A 8 7.54 -4.70 -15.09
CA ALA A 8 8.25 -4.78 -13.80
C ALA A 8 8.73 -3.39 -13.35
N VAL A 9 9.20 -2.57 -14.29
CA VAL A 9 9.56 -1.17 -14.07
C VAL A 9 8.33 -0.37 -13.63
N ALA A 10 7.21 -0.55 -14.32
CA ALA A 10 5.94 0.09 -13.96
C ALA A 10 5.51 -0.30 -12.53
N ALA A 11 5.54 -1.59 -12.16
CA ALA A 11 5.20 -2.03 -10.81
C ALA A 11 6.06 -1.34 -9.74
N VAL A 12 7.37 -1.22 -9.96
CA VAL A 12 8.28 -0.53 -9.02
C VAL A 12 7.91 0.96 -8.87
N TRP A 13 7.67 1.66 -9.99
CA TRP A 13 7.30 3.07 -9.96
C TRP A 13 5.93 3.31 -9.32
N LEU A 14 4.95 2.47 -9.63
CA LEU A 14 3.62 2.54 -9.02
C LEU A 14 3.66 2.28 -7.51
N THR A 15 4.43 1.27 -7.06
CA THR A 15 4.62 1.03 -5.62
C THR A 15 5.30 2.22 -4.94
N ARG A 16 6.30 2.85 -5.58
CA ARG A 16 6.92 4.08 -5.02
C ARG A 16 5.94 5.25 -4.96
N ALA A 17 5.11 5.43 -5.98
CA ALA A 17 4.04 6.43 -5.95
C ALA A 17 3.08 6.16 -4.78
N GLN A 18 2.80 4.90 -4.47
CA GLN A 18 1.96 4.52 -3.33
C GLN A 18 2.62 4.84 -1.99
N LEU A 19 3.95 4.68 -1.87
CA LEU A 19 4.69 5.13 -0.68
C LEU A 19 4.58 6.63 -0.46
N VAL A 20 4.69 7.42 -1.54
CA VAL A 20 4.51 8.88 -1.47
C VAL A 20 3.08 9.21 -1.04
N LEU A 21 2.09 8.49 -1.56
CA LEU A 21 0.69 8.74 -1.23
C LEU A 21 0.37 8.39 0.23
N LEU A 22 0.97 7.31 0.77
CA LEU A 22 0.87 6.98 2.20
C LEU A 22 1.49 8.07 3.08
N LEU A 23 2.62 8.65 2.66
CA LEU A 23 3.24 9.78 3.37
C LEU A 23 2.33 11.01 3.33
N VAL A 24 1.75 11.34 2.17
CA VAL A 24 0.78 12.44 2.03
C VAL A 24 -0.44 12.20 2.93
N ALA A 25 -0.98 10.98 2.95
CA ALA A 25 -2.10 10.63 3.83
C ALA A 25 -1.74 10.78 5.32
N ALA A 26 -0.52 10.41 5.73
CA ALA A 26 -0.05 10.60 7.09
C ALA A 26 0.11 12.09 7.45
N LEU A 27 0.62 12.91 6.53
CA LEU A 27 0.71 14.36 6.72
C LEU A 27 -0.68 15.00 6.81
N LEU A 28 -1.61 14.60 5.94
CA LEU A 28 -3.00 15.05 6.01
C LEU A 28 -3.66 14.64 7.33
N ALA A 29 -3.35 13.45 7.85
CA ALA A 29 -3.87 13.02 9.14
C ALA A 29 -3.43 13.95 10.28
N VAL A 30 -2.19 14.45 10.25
CA VAL A 30 -1.69 15.42 11.23
C VAL A 30 -2.29 16.81 11.02
N VAL A 31 -2.46 17.24 9.76
CA VAL A 31 -2.98 18.58 9.44
C VAL A 31 -4.48 18.70 9.70
N LEU A 32 -5.23 17.61 9.47
CA LEU A 32 -6.69 17.55 9.61
C LEU A 32 -7.11 16.80 10.88
N ASP A 33 -6.30 16.87 11.94
CA ASP A 33 -6.50 16.11 13.19
C ASP A 33 -7.89 16.36 13.78
N ASP A 34 -8.26 17.63 13.92
CA ASP A 34 -9.58 18.03 14.44
C ASP A 34 -10.73 17.47 13.58
N GLU A 35 -10.65 17.62 12.26
CA GLU A 35 -11.70 17.15 11.35
C GLU A 35 -11.81 15.61 11.31
N LEU A 36 -10.68 14.90 11.48
CA LEU A 36 -10.65 13.44 11.58
C LEU A 36 -11.21 12.95 12.92
N ALA A 37 -10.93 13.66 14.01
CA ALA A 37 -11.52 13.39 15.32
C ALA A 37 -13.04 13.56 15.27
N ASP A 38 -13.52 14.66 14.68
CA ASP A 38 -14.96 14.95 14.50
C ASP A 38 -15.65 13.88 13.64
N ALA A 39 -15.05 13.53 12.49
CA ALA A 39 -15.57 12.47 11.63
C ALA A 39 -15.67 11.13 12.40
N TRP A 40 -14.65 10.79 13.18
CA TRP A 40 -14.65 9.55 13.96
C TRP A 40 -15.70 9.52 15.07
N GLN A 41 -15.93 10.64 15.75
CA GLN A 41 -16.98 10.79 16.76
C GLN A 41 -18.37 10.69 16.13
N SER A 42 -18.59 11.31 14.96
CA SER A 42 -19.86 11.22 14.23
C SER A 42 -20.25 9.78 13.88
N GLY A 43 -19.25 8.90 13.68
CA GLY A 43 -19.46 7.47 13.46
C GLY A 43 -19.71 6.63 14.72
N ARG A 44 -19.63 7.23 15.92
CA ARG A 44 -19.81 6.57 17.23
C ARG A 44 -20.66 7.43 18.19
N PRO A 45 -21.96 7.62 17.91
CA PRO A 45 -22.85 8.47 18.72
C PRO A 45 -23.02 8.04 20.19
N ASP A 46 -22.65 6.80 20.55
CA ASP A 46 -22.82 6.27 21.92
C ASP A 46 -21.54 6.38 22.80
N ALA A 47 -20.50 7.09 22.35
CA ALA A 47 -19.17 7.09 22.99
C ALA A 47 -18.92 8.22 24.03
N ASP A 48 -19.96 8.95 24.45
CA ASP A 48 -19.88 10.17 25.28
C ASP A 48 -19.22 10.02 26.67
N SER A 49 -18.91 8.80 27.11
CA SER A 49 -18.40 8.50 28.46
C SER A 49 -16.91 8.18 28.53
N VAL A 50 -16.19 8.20 27.41
CA VAL A 50 -14.76 7.84 27.34
C VAL A 50 -13.99 8.96 26.64
N GLU A 51 -12.91 9.44 27.27
CA GLU A 51 -11.95 10.35 26.65
C GLU A 51 -11.55 9.79 25.27
N PRO A 52 -11.81 10.50 24.16
CA PRO A 52 -11.51 9.99 22.83
C PRO A 52 -10.01 9.70 22.72
N PRO A 53 -9.57 8.46 22.43
CA PRO A 53 -8.16 8.19 22.20
C PRO A 53 -7.67 9.03 21.02
N SER A 54 -6.43 9.51 21.08
CA SER A 54 -5.83 10.24 19.96
C SER A 54 -5.66 9.29 18.76
N ILE A 55 -6.57 9.41 17.80
CA ILE A 55 -6.65 8.53 16.63
C ILE A 55 -5.51 8.83 15.65
N VAL A 56 -5.11 10.09 15.53
CA VAL A 56 -4.11 10.51 14.53
C VAL A 56 -2.74 9.88 14.73
N PRO A 57 -2.14 9.84 15.95
CA PRO A 57 -0.89 9.11 16.16
C PRO A 57 -0.97 7.64 15.72
N VAL A 58 -2.10 6.97 15.98
CA VAL A 58 -2.32 5.57 15.57
C VAL A 58 -2.37 5.46 14.04
N VAL A 59 -3.10 6.35 13.36
CA VAL A 59 -3.19 6.39 11.89
C VAL A 59 -1.82 6.63 11.27
N VAL A 60 -1.07 7.62 11.77
CA VAL A 60 0.27 7.95 11.26
C VAL A 60 1.22 6.77 11.40
N VAL A 61 1.26 6.13 12.58
CA VAL A 61 2.11 4.96 12.81
C VAL A 61 1.69 3.79 11.92
N MET A 62 0.39 3.54 11.78
CA MET A 62 -0.13 2.49 10.91
C MET A 62 0.29 2.70 9.45
N LEU A 63 0.10 3.92 8.92
CA LEU A 63 0.51 4.26 7.55
C LEU A 63 2.03 4.14 7.36
N ALA A 64 2.82 4.57 8.35
CA ALA A 64 4.27 4.44 8.33
C ALA A 64 4.72 2.97 8.30
N VAL A 65 4.12 2.11 9.14
CA VAL A 65 4.42 0.68 9.19
C VAL A 65 4.03 -0.01 7.87
N ILE A 66 2.86 0.31 7.31
CA ILE A 66 2.43 -0.22 6.01
C ILE A 66 3.39 0.24 4.90
N GLY A 67 3.77 1.51 4.89
CA GLY A 67 4.73 2.06 3.93
C GLY A 67 6.09 1.36 4.02
N LEU A 68 6.60 1.17 5.23
CA LEU A 68 7.86 0.45 5.45
C LEU A 68 7.76 -1.02 5.00
N LEU A 69 6.65 -1.68 5.31
CA LEU A 69 6.40 -3.06 4.87
C LEU A 69 6.39 -3.15 3.34
N LEU A 70 5.66 -2.26 2.65
CA LEU A 70 5.64 -2.21 1.19
C LEU A 70 7.02 -1.93 0.60
N PHE A 71 7.79 -1.04 1.23
CA PHE A 71 9.17 -0.75 0.82
C PHE A 71 10.08 -1.98 0.92
N VAL A 72 10.02 -2.71 2.04
CA VAL A 72 10.80 -3.94 2.23
C VAL A 72 10.38 -5.03 1.24
N LEU A 73 9.07 -5.23 1.07
CA LEU A 73 8.55 -6.21 0.10
C LEU A 73 8.93 -5.85 -1.34
N LEU A 74 9.00 -4.56 -1.67
CA LEU A 74 9.45 -4.09 -2.97
C LEU A 74 10.92 -4.47 -3.23
N GLU A 75 11.78 -4.43 -2.21
CA GLU A 75 13.18 -4.84 -2.35
C GLU A 75 13.31 -6.37 -2.55
N PHE A 76 12.51 -7.16 -1.84
CA PHE A 76 12.42 -8.60 -2.07
C PHE A 76 11.93 -8.93 -3.48
N PHE A 77 10.95 -8.17 -3.97
CA PHE A 77 10.44 -8.29 -5.33
C PHE A 77 11.50 -7.95 -6.38
N ARG A 78 12.29 -6.88 -6.17
CA ARG A 78 13.44 -6.52 -7.02
C ARG A 78 14.47 -7.66 -7.08
N SER A 79 14.69 -8.32 -5.94
CA SER A 79 15.54 -9.51 -5.80
C SER A 79 14.94 -10.80 -6.40
N ARG A 80 13.81 -10.71 -7.10
CA ARG A 80 13.13 -11.79 -7.84
C ARG A 80 12.50 -12.89 -7.00
N HIS A 81 12.17 -12.61 -5.74
CA HIS A 81 11.45 -13.56 -4.92
C HIS A 81 9.97 -13.64 -5.30
N GLY A 82 9.52 -14.79 -5.80
CA GLY A 82 8.14 -14.99 -6.25
C GLY A 82 7.07 -14.78 -5.16
N TRP A 83 7.41 -15.07 -3.90
CA TRP A 83 6.51 -14.88 -2.75
C TRP A 83 6.26 -13.41 -2.42
N ALA A 84 7.22 -12.51 -2.72
CA ALA A 84 7.08 -11.08 -2.50
C ALA A 84 5.91 -10.49 -3.29
N ARG A 85 5.63 -11.01 -4.50
CA ARG A 85 4.46 -10.60 -5.28
C ARG A 85 3.15 -10.85 -4.54
N VAL A 86 3.01 -12.03 -3.93
CA VAL A 86 1.81 -12.40 -3.19
C VAL A 86 1.68 -11.54 -1.94
N ALA A 87 2.78 -11.36 -1.20
CA ALA A 87 2.81 -10.50 -0.02
C ALA A 87 2.40 -9.06 -0.35
N ILE A 88 2.96 -8.44 -1.41
CA ILE A 88 2.56 -7.09 -1.85
C ILE A 88 1.06 -7.06 -2.19
N THR A 89 0.57 -8.05 -2.94
CA THR A 89 -0.86 -8.12 -3.31
C THR A 89 -1.75 -8.15 -2.07
N VAL A 90 -1.43 -8.99 -1.09
CA VAL A 90 -2.19 -9.10 0.17
C VAL A 90 -2.14 -7.78 0.95
N THR A 91 -0.97 -7.17 1.07
CA THR A 91 -0.81 -5.87 1.76
C THR A 91 -1.68 -4.78 1.11
N LEU A 92 -1.67 -4.67 -0.22
CA LEU A 92 -2.48 -3.68 -0.94
C LEU A 92 -3.99 -3.96 -0.81
N VAL A 93 -4.40 -5.22 -0.80
CA VAL A 93 -5.81 -5.58 -0.57
C VAL A 93 -6.25 -5.19 0.86
N LEU A 94 -5.43 -5.47 1.87
CA LEU A 94 -5.73 -5.06 3.25
C LEU A 94 -5.77 -3.55 3.40
N LEU A 95 -4.84 -2.84 2.76
CA LEU A 95 -4.84 -1.38 2.71
C LEU A 95 -6.12 -0.85 2.08
N ALA A 96 -6.53 -1.39 0.92
CA ALA A 96 -7.75 -1.00 0.24
C ALA A 96 -9.01 -1.22 1.09
N LEU A 97 -9.08 -2.34 1.82
CA LEU A 97 -10.18 -2.61 2.76
C LEU A 97 -10.21 -1.59 3.91
N GLY A 98 -9.04 -1.27 4.47
CA GLY A 98 -8.90 -0.23 5.49
C GLY A 98 -9.37 1.14 4.99
N THR A 99 -8.91 1.54 3.79
CA THR A 99 -9.34 2.78 3.14
C THR A 99 -10.85 2.81 2.89
N LEU A 100 -11.44 1.72 2.43
CA LEU A 100 -12.88 1.63 2.21
C LEU A 100 -13.68 1.73 3.52
N ALA A 101 -13.14 1.20 4.62
CA ALA A 101 -13.74 1.34 5.95
C ALA A 101 -13.68 2.81 6.41
N THR A 102 -12.56 3.50 6.21
CA THR A 102 -12.42 4.93 6.55
C THR A 102 -13.41 5.80 5.76
N LEU A 103 -13.58 5.53 4.46
CA LEU A 103 -14.52 6.29 3.61
C LEU A 103 -15.99 6.20 4.09
N ARG A 104 -16.37 5.14 4.80
CA ARG A 104 -17.74 5.01 5.35
C ARG A 104 -18.04 5.98 6.48
N ILE A 105 -17.01 6.55 7.11
CA ILE A 105 -17.13 7.42 8.27
C ILE A 105 -17.19 8.91 7.85
N GLY A 106 -17.23 9.19 6.54
CA GLY A 106 -17.33 10.55 6.00
C GLY A 106 -16.11 11.43 6.30
N PRO A 107 -14.88 11.00 5.93
CA PRO A 107 -13.68 11.77 6.21
C PRO A 107 -13.63 13.07 5.38
N PRO A 108 -12.73 14.01 5.73
CA PRO A 108 -12.55 15.25 4.97
C PRO A 108 -12.35 15.04 3.47
N ALA A 109 -12.83 15.98 2.65
CA ALA A 109 -12.83 15.85 1.19
C ALA A 109 -11.43 15.56 0.60
N LEU A 110 -10.38 16.17 1.15
CA LEU A 110 -8.99 15.90 0.73
C LEU A 110 -8.58 14.45 1.02
N PHE A 111 -9.02 13.90 2.15
CA PHE A 111 -8.77 12.50 2.50
C PHE A 111 -9.50 11.55 1.57
N VAL A 112 -10.71 11.92 1.12
CA VAL A 112 -11.46 11.16 0.10
C VAL A 112 -10.70 11.13 -1.23
N VAL A 113 -10.21 12.28 -1.70
CA VAL A 113 -9.45 12.36 -2.96
C VAL A 113 -8.20 11.48 -2.89
N VAL A 114 -7.41 11.58 -1.82
CA VAL A 114 -6.22 10.75 -1.61
C VAL A 114 -6.58 9.27 -1.51
N SER A 115 -7.67 8.92 -0.84
CA SER A 115 -8.15 7.54 -0.72
C SER A 115 -8.54 6.94 -2.07
N VAL A 116 -9.25 7.68 -2.92
CA VAL A 116 -9.64 7.23 -4.27
C VAL A 116 -8.40 7.03 -5.15
N LEU A 117 -7.43 7.96 -5.08
CA LEU A 117 -6.16 7.81 -5.79
C LEU A 117 -5.38 6.58 -5.31
N SER A 118 -5.37 6.33 -4.00
CA SER A 118 -4.72 5.14 -3.41
C SER A 118 -5.34 3.86 -3.93
N LEU A 119 -6.67 3.75 -3.91
CA LEU A 119 -7.38 2.57 -4.42
C LEU A 119 -7.11 2.32 -5.91
N ALA A 120 -7.10 3.39 -6.72
CA ALA A 120 -6.76 3.28 -8.13
C ALA A 120 -5.33 2.78 -8.33
N LEU A 121 -4.39 3.25 -7.50
CA LEU A 121 -2.99 2.86 -7.55
C LEU A 121 -2.79 1.42 -7.08
N ASP A 122 -3.49 0.97 -6.02
CA ASP A 122 -3.48 -0.41 -5.55
C ASP A 122 -3.89 -1.38 -6.68
N VAL A 123 -4.99 -1.07 -7.37
CA VAL A 123 -5.47 -1.86 -8.53
C VAL A 123 -4.44 -1.87 -9.66
N ALA A 124 -3.84 -0.71 -9.97
CA ALA A 124 -2.81 -0.61 -11.00
C ALA A 124 -1.55 -1.42 -10.67
N ILE A 125 -1.10 -1.39 -9.41
CA ILE A 125 0.06 -2.15 -8.93
C ILE A 125 -0.23 -3.65 -9.04
N ILE A 126 -1.39 -4.11 -8.57
CA ILE A 126 -1.79 -5.52 -8.66
C ILE A 126 -1.85 -5.95 -10.14
N GLY A 127 -2.47 -5.15 -11.01
CA GLY A 127 -2.50 -5.42 -12.45
C GLY A 127 -1.10 -5.53 -13.07
N ALA A 128 -0.17 -4.65 -12.70
CA ALA A 128 1.21 -4.68 -13.17
C ALA A 128 2.01 -5.90 -12.63
N LEU A 129 1.80 -6.26 -11.36
CA LEU A 129 2.45 -7.41 -10.71
C LEU A 129 2.05 -8.74 -11.35
N TRP A 130 0.79 -8.86 -11.78
CA TRP A 130 0.23 -10.10 -12.32
C TRP A 130 0.23 -10.19 -13.85
N ARG A 131 0.75 -9.17 -14.55
CA ARG A 131 1.00 -9.27 -16.00
C ARG A 131 1.96 -10.41 -16.33
N ARG A 132 1.72 -11.07 -17.48
CA ARG A 132 2.52 -12.21 -17.97
C ARG A 132 4.02 -11.88 -18.06
N ASP A 133 4.36 -10.64 -18.41
CA ASP A 133 5.75 -10.18 -18.52
C ASP A 133 6.51 -10.27 -17.20
N THR A 134 5.85 -9.91 -16.09
CA THR A 134 6.38 -9.96 -14.72
C THR A 134 6.52 -11.42 -14.25
N THR A 135 5.59 -12.28 -14.65
CA THR A 135 5.64 -13.72 -14.34
C THR A 135 6.83 -14.41 -15.01
N GLY A 136 7.17 -14.02 -16.24
CA GLY A 136 8.35 -14.56 -16.92
C GLY A 136 9.67 -14.08 -16.31
N TYR A 137 9.75 -12.85 -15.80
CA TYR A 137 10.94 -12.33 -15.11
C TYR A 137 11.32 -13.15 -13.86
N LEU A 138 10.32 -13.55 -13.08
CA LEU A 138 10.53 -14.37 -11.88
C LEU A 138 10.87 -15.83 -12.24
N ARG A 139 10.23 -16.38 -13.27
CA ARG A 139 10.46 -17.77 -13.72
C ARG A 139 11.83 -18.01 -14.34
N GLU A 140 12.41 -16.98 -14.99
CA GLU A 140 13.79 -17.02 -15.49
C GLU A 140 14.81 -17.11 -14.35
N ALA A 141 14.50 -16.48 -13.20
CA ALA A 141 15.38 -16.46 -12.04
C ALA A 141 15.43 -17.83 -11.33
N ASP A 142 14.28 -18.44 -11.05
CA ASP A 142 14.20 -19.79 -10.47
C ASP A 142 14.97 -20.80 -11.33
N ARG A 143 14.76 -20.75 -12.65
CA ARG A 143 15.41 -21.67 -13.59
C ARG A 143 16.93 -21.53 -13.62
N SER A 144 17.46 -20.33 -13.37
CA SER A 144 18.91 -20.10 -13.26
C SER A 144 19.51 -20.56 -11.94
N HIS A 145 18.72 -20.59 -10.86
CA HIS A 145 19.14 -21.08 -9.55
C HIS A 145 19.27 -22.61 -9.54
N ASP A 146 18.30 -23.33 -10.11
CA ASP A 146 18.33 -24.79 -10.22
C ASP A 146 19.53 -25.30 -11.02
N VAL A 147 19.89 -24.61 -12.11
CA VAL A 147 21.05 -24.98 -12.95
C VAL A 147 22.38 -24.86 -12.20
N ARG A 148 22.52 -23.86 -11.31
CA ARG A 148 23.74 -23.68 -10.48
C ARG A 148 23.79 -24.60 -9.28
N ALA A 149 22.64 -25.02 -8.73
CA ALA A 149 22.60 -25.94 -7.60
C ALA A 149 22.84 -27.41 -8.00
N GLY A 150 22.68 -27.73 -9.29
CA GLY A 150 22.91 -29.07 -9.85
C GLY A 150 24.27 -29.31 -10.50
N SER A 151 25.19 -28.33 -10.48
CA SER A 151 26.56 -28.42 -11.02
C SER A 151 27.61 -28.44 -9.92
#